data_AF-A0A8S0FRE1-F1
#
_entry.id   AF-A0A8S0FRE1-F1
#
_cell.length_a   1.000
_cell.length_b   1.000
_cell.length_c   1.000
_cell.angle_alpha   90.00
_cell.angle_beta   90.00
_cell.angle_gamma   90.00
#
_symmetry.space_group_name_H-M   'P 1'
#
loop_
_entity.id
_entity.type
_entity.pdbx_description
1 polymer ?
#
loop_
_entity_poly.entity_id
_entity_poly.type
_entity_poly.pdbx_seq_one_letter_code
_entity_poly.pdbx_strand_id
1 'polypeptide(L)' 'MVFDASKPDGTPRKLLDVTRLHQLGWYHEISLEAGLASTYQWFLENQDRFRG' A
#
# COMPACT_ATOMS: atom_id res chain seq x y z
N MET A 1 -13.70 -11.72 10.13
CA MET A 1 -12.36 -12.22 9.75
C MET A 1 -11.57 -12.41 11.04
N VAL A 2 -10.95 -13.57 11.24
CA VAL A 2 -10.19 -13.91 12.46
C VAL A 2 -8.72 -14.03 12.06
N PHE A 3 -7.84 -13.40 12.81
CA PHE A 3 -6.39 -13.52 12.64
C PHE A 3 -5.91 -14.90 13.14
N ASP A 4 -5.16 -15.62 12.32
CA ASP A 4 -4.55 -16.90 12.69
C ASP A 4 -3.16 -16.66 13.28
N ALA A 5 -3.09 -16.60 14.62
CA ALA A 5 -1.85 -16.37 15.37
C ALA A 5 -0.87 -17.55 15.34
N SER A 6 -1.21 -18.69 14.70
CA SER A 6 -0.28 -19.81 14.53
C SER A 6 0.77 -19.55 13.44
N LYS A 7 0.54 -18.55 12.58
CA LYS A 7 1.45 -18.18 11.51
C LYS A 7 2.54 -17.25 12.05
N PRO A 8 3.83 -17.51 11.76
CA PRO A 8 4.89 -16.62 12.21
C PRO A 8 4.78 -15.27 11.50
N ASP A 9 4.93 -14.20 12.26
CA ASP A 9 5.08 -12.87 11.69
C ASP A 9 6.42 -12.73 10.97
N GLY A 10 6.45 -11.88 9.95
CA GLY A 10 7.69 -11.47 9.30
C GLY A 10 8.55 -10.56 10.20
N THR A 11 9.50 -9.86 9.60
CA THR A 11 10.29 -8.85 10.33
C THR A 11 9.36 -7.78 10.94
N PRO A 12 9.49 -7.44 12.24
CA PRO A 12 8.54 -6.54 12.91
C PRO A 12 8.41 -5.14 12.30
N ARG A 13 9.47 -4.67 11.62
CA ARG A 13 9.49 -3.34 11.00
C ARG A 13 10.37 -3.32 9.76
N LYS A 14 9.81 -2.79 8.67
CA LYS A 14 10.54 -2.56 7.41
C LYS A 14 10.03 -1.28 6.76
N LEU A 15 10.86 -0.24 6.78
CA LEU A 15 10.58 1.08 6.21
C LEU A 15 11.88 1.70 5.70
N LEU A 16 11.75 2.65 4.78
CA LEU A 16 12.87 3.44 4.26
C LEU A 16 13.01 4.75 5.02
N ASP A 17 14.25 5.22 5.17
CA ASP A 17 14.52 6.61 5.53
C ASP A 17 14.40 7.48 4.27
N VAL A 18 13.54 8.49 4.32
CA VAL A 18 13.23 9.39 3.20
C VAL A 18 13.80 10.80 3.37
N THR A 19 14.70 11.00 4.34
CA THR A 19 15.29 12.31 4.66
C THR A 19 15.91 13.00 3.44
N ARG A 20 16.65 12.26 2.60
CA ARG A 20 17.26 12.80 1.37
C ARG A 20 16.23 13.31 0.38
N LEU A 21 15.10 12.63 0.25
CA LEU A 21 14.05 12.99 -0.70
C LEU A 21 13.31 14.26 -0.26
N HIS A 22 13.03 14.37 1.04
CA HIS A 22 12.47 15.58 1.65
C HIS A 22 13.41 16.79 1.53
N GLN A 23 14.72 16.61 1.68
CA GLN A 23 15.73 17.67 1.46
C GLN A 23 15.77 18.18 0.02
N LEU A 24 15.43 17.33 -0.95
CA LEU A 24 15.27 17.71 -2.35
C LEU A 24 13.92 18.39 -2.64
N GLY A 25 13.08 18.59 -1.61
CA GLY A 25 11.80 19.28 -1.71
C GLY A 25 10.63 18.39 -2.15
N TRP A 26 10.83 17.08 -2.28
CA TRP A 26 9.75 16.16 -2.63
C TRP A 26 9.08 15.57 -1.39
N TYR A 27 7.75 15.55 -1.39
CA TYR A 27 6.92 14.93 -0.38
C TYR A 27 5.80 14.15 -1.06
N HIS A 28 5.40 13.03 -0.47
CA HIS A 28 4.27 12.24 -0.96
C HIS A 28 2.95 12.99 -0.64
N GLU A 29 2.00 12.93 -1.56
CA GLU A 29 0.71 13.63 -1.43
C GLU A 29 -0.46 12.69 -1.17
N ILE A 30 -0.32 11.42 -1.56
CA ILE A 30 -1.39 10.42 -1.48
C ILE A 30 -1.24 9.63 -0.18
N SER A 31 -2.26 9.71 0.70
CA SER A 31 -2.33 8.85 1.88
C SER A 31 -2.63 7.41 1.51
N LEU A 32 -2.39 6.48 2.45
CA LEU A 32 -2.69 5.06 2.21
C LEU A 32 -4.18 4.84 1.90
N GLU A 33 -5.08 5.50 2.63
CA GLU A 33 -6.53 5.35 2.48
C GLU A 33 -7.00 5.86 1.11
N ALA A 34 -6.53 7.04 0.69
CA ALA A 34 -6.86 7.61 -0.61
C ALA A 34 -6.30 6.78 -1.77
N GLY A 35 -5.07 6.27 -1.61
CA GLY A 35 -4.44 5.38 -2.59
C GLY A 35 -5.17 4.05 -2.71
N LEU A 36 -5.57 3.43 -1.59
CA LEU A 36 -6.34 2.20 -1.58
C LEU A 36 -7.71 2.36 -2.24
N ALA A 37 -8.43 3.44 -1.93
CA ALA A 37 -9.75 3.72 -2.51
C ALA A 37 -9.68 3.86 -4.04
N SER A 38 -8.75 4.69 -4.55
CA SER A 38 -8.60 4.91 -5.99
C SER A 38 -8.10 3.66 -6.72
N THR A 39 -7.17 2.91 -6.13
CA THR A 39 -6.67 1.66 -6.71
C THR A 39 -7.76 0.58 -6.75
N TYR A 40 -8.57 0.49 -5.70
CA TYR A 40 -9.69 -0.46 -5.68
C TYR A 40 -10.77 -0.10 -6.71
N GLN A 41 -11.06 1.19 -6.87
CA GLN A 41 -11.95 1.67 -7.92
C GLN A 41 -11.44 1.26 -9.31
N TRP A 42 -10.16 1.51 -9.60
CA TRP A 42 -9.54 1.06 -10.85
C TRP A 42 -9.65 -0.46 -11.03
N PHE A 43 -9.46 -1.24 -9.96
CA PHE A 43 -9.58 -2.70 -10.02
C PHE A 43 -10.99 -3.15 -10.44
N LEU A 44 -12.04 -2.56 -9.88
CA LEU A 44 -13.44 -2.87 -10.24
C LEU A 44 -13.73 -2.57 -11.72
N GLU A 45 -13.19 -1.47 -12.23
CA GLU A 45 -13.36 -1.06 -13.63
C GLU A 45 -12.58 -1.96 -14.61
N ASN A 46 -11.60 -2.72 -14.12
CA ASN A 46 -10.69 -3.52 -14.94
C ASN A 46 -10.75 -5.03 -14.63
N GLN A 47 -11.72 -5.49 -13.84
CA GLN A 47 -11.76 -6.87 -13.35
C GLN A 47 -11.79 -7.93 -14.47
N ASP A 48 -12.46 -7.63 -15.59
CA ASP A 48 -12.61 -8.55 -16.73
C ASP A 48 -11.29 -8.78 -17.48
N ARG A 49 -10.26 -7.97 -17.20
CA ARG A 49 -8.92 -8.10 -17.79
C ARG A 49 -8.02 -9.09 -17.05
N PHE A 50 -8.40 -9.48 -15.83
CA PHE A 50 -7.57 -10.30 -14.93
C PHE A 50 -8.31 -11.49 -14.31
N ARG A 51 -9.65 -11.47 -14.34
CA ARG A 51 -10.51 -12.53 -13.79
C ARG A 51 -11.46 -13.15 -14.83
N GLY A 52 -11.20 -12.93 -16.12
CA GLY A 52 -11.88 -13.59 -17.23
C GLY A 52 -11.33 -14.97 -17.54
#